data_AF-A0A3B0PSF7-F1
#
_entry.id   AF-A0A3B0PSF7-F1
#
_cell.length_a   1.000
_cell.length_b   1.000
_cell.length_c   1.000
_cell.angle_alpha   90.00
_cell.angle_beta   90.00
_cell.angle_gamma   90.00
#
_symmetry.space_group_name_H-M   'P 1'
#
loop_
_entity.id
_entity.type
_entity.pdbx_description
1 polymer ?
#
loop_
_entity_poly.entity_id
_entity_poly.type
_entity_poly.pdbx_seq_one_letter_code
_entity_poly.pdbx_strand_id
1 'polypeptide(L)'
;MRDSIATYDYYTDFKKVYTNTDSIKIELNILNSLIGSSSIRNDFLTLLKQYPEVLKAIPILIAKRECEIKVTDIESTKIFNFINANYSAEEYADFMENTGLFDLISKHLINNLFDYVMGVEVGMDTNARKNRTGDVMENIIESYLVKSGFIKNKTYW
;
A
#
# COMPACT_ATOMS: atom_id res chain seq x y z
N MET A 1 13.84 26.34 -23.07
CA MET A 1 13.33 26.04 -21.72
C MET A 1 13.41 24.52 -21.56
N ARG A 2 13.74 23.97 -20.39
CA ARG A 2 13.61 22.51 -20.20
C ARG A 2 12.12 22.21 -20.04
N ASP A 3 11.57 21.36 -20.91
CA ASP A 3 10.15 21.01 -20.89
C ASP A 3 9.78 20.10 -19.71
N SER A 4 10.78 19.52 -19.04
CA SER A 4 10.60 18.69 -17.86
C SER A 4 11.81 18.77 -16.93
N ILE A 5 11.52 18.64 -15.64
CA ILE A 5 12.52 18.55 -14.57
C ILE A 5 12.68 17.11 -14.05
N ALA A 6 11.87 16.16 -14.55
CA ALA A 6 11.85 14.78 -14.09
C ALA A 6 13.18 14.07 -14.37
N THR A 7 13.76 13.48 -13.34
CA THR A 7 14.91 12.56 -13.39
C THR A 7 14.44 11.10 -13.44
N TYR A 8 15.32 10.13 -13.68
CA TYR A 8 14.91 8.71 -13.78
C TYR A 8 14.24 8.17 -12.50
N ASP A 9 14.73 8.61 -11.35
CA ASP A 9 14.24 8.29 -10.00
C ASP A 9 13.01 9.11 -9.57
N TYR A 10 12.53 10.01 -10.43
CA TYR A 10 11.34 10.83 -10.17
C TYR A 10 10.03 10.03 -10.14
N TYR A 11 9.91 9.00 -10.99
CA TYR A 11 8.61 8.39 -11.27
C TYR A 11 8.16 7.41 -10.18
N THR A 12 9.06 6.50 -9.78
CA THR A 12 8.78 5.43 -8.82
C THR A 12 10.03 5.13 -8.01
N ASP A 13 9.92 5.17 -6.68
CA ASP A 13 10.97 4.67 -5.79
C ASP A 13 10.79 3.16 -5.58
N PHE A 14 11.40 2.36 -6.46
CA PHE A 14 11.33 0.91 -6.39
C PHE A 14 11.95 0.34 -5.11
N LYS A 15 12.97 0.99 -4.54
CA LYS A 15 13.59 0.51 -3.30
C LYS A 15 12.59 0.58 -2.15
N LYS A 16 11.83 1.67 -2.06
CA LYS A 16 10.74 1.81 -1.10
C LYS A 16 9.61 0.82 -1.35
N VAL A 17 9.19 0.64 -2.62
CA VAL A 17 8.18 -0.35 -3.01
C VAL A 17 8.58 -1.75 -2.50
N TYR A 18 9.79 -2.21 -2.83
CA TYR A 18 10.26 -3.54 -2.41
C TYR A 18 10.30 -3.67 -0.89
N THR A 19 10.82 -2.65 -0.19
CA THR A 19 10.90 -2.66 1.28
C THR A 19 9.51 -2.79 1.92
N ASN A 20 8.53 -2.06 1.40
CA ASN A 20 7.16 -2.10 1.91
C ASN A 20 6.49 -3.45 1.63
N THR A 21 6.57 -3.96 0.39
CA THR A 21 5.99 -5.25 0.02
C THR A 21 6.63 -6.41 0.79
N ASP A 22 7.96 -6.40 0.96
CA ASP A 22 8.67 -7.45 1.71
C ASP A 22 8.29 -7.48 3.20
N SER A 23 7.90 -6.35 3.79
CA SER A 23 7.53 -6.26 5.21
C SER A 23 6.32 -7.09 5.62
N ILE A 24 5.47 -7.47 4.66
CA ILE A 24 4.25 -8.28 4.85
C ILE A 24 4.25 -9.53 3.96
N LYS A 25 5.43 -9.93 3.47
CA LYS A 25 5.60 -11.02 2.51
C LYS A 25 5.06 -12.35 3.01
N ILE A 26 5.24 -12.64 4.29
CA ILE A 26 4.82 -13.92 4.88
C ILE A 26 3.29 -14.00 4.85
N GLU A 27 2.63 -12.95 5.34
CA GLU A 27 1.19 -12.82 5.40
C GLU A 27 0.55 -12.93 4.00
N LEU A 28 1.12 -12.24 3.00
CA LEU A 28 0.65 -12.32 1.61
C LEU A 28 0.79 -13.73 1.02
N ASN A 29 1.90 -14.42 1.31
CA ASN A 29 2.11 -15.79 0.83
C ASN A 29 1.17 -16.81 1.50
N ILE A 30 0.80 -16.59 2.77
CA ILE A 30 -0.22 -17.41 3.43
C ILE A 30 -1.59 -17.17 2.78
N LEU A 31 -1.96 -15.90 2.53
CA LEU A 31 -3.21 -15.54 1.85
C LEU A 31 -3.29 -16.06 0.41
N ASN A 32 -2.15 -16.30 -0.27
CA ASN A 32 -2.15 -16.92 -1.60
C ASN A 32 -2.81 -18.31 -1.61
N SER A 33 -2.91 -18.99 -0.47
CA SER A 33 -3.66 -20.26 -0.36
C SER A 33 -5.16 -20.14 -0.67
N LEU A 34 -5.71 -18.92 -0.59
CA LEU A 34 -7.12 -18.64 -0.87
C LEU A 34 -7.39 -18.40 -2.36
N ILE A 35 -6.35 -18.20 -3.17
CA ILE A 35 -6.47 -17.94 -4.60
C ILE A 35 -7.12 -19.14 -5.28
N GLY A 36 -8.23 -18.91 -5.98
CA GLY A 36 -8.98 -19.99 -6.65
C GLY A 36 -9.88 -20.82 -5.75
N SER A 37 -10.00 -20.48 -4.46
CA SER A 37 -10.89 -21.22 -3.57
C SER A 37 -12.35 -21.10 -4.01
N SER A 38 -13.03 -22.25 -4.11
CA SER A 38 -14.47 -22.33 -4.34
C SER A 38 -15.31 -22.04 -3.08
N SER A 39 -14.69 -22.01 -1.89
CA SER A 39 -15.34 -21.71 -0.61
C SER A 39 -14.53 -20.69 0.18
N ILE A 40 -14.14 -19.60 -0.49
CA ILE A 40 -13.15 -18.64 0.02
C ILE A 40 -13.48 -18.10 1.42
N ARG A 41 -14.76 -17.89 1.74
CA ARG A 41 -15.17 -17.43 3.07
C ARG A 41 -14.79 -18.42 4.18
N ASN A 42 -15.13 -19.70 4.01
CA ASN A 42 -14.83 -20.74 5.01
C ASN A 42 -13.32 -20.99 5.12
N ASP A 43 -12.63 -20.97 3.97
CA ASP A 43 -11.18 -21.13 3.93
C ASP A 43 -10.48 -19.95 4.61
N PHE A 44 -10.96 -18.72 4.39
CA PHE A 44 -10.47 -17.53 5.09
C PHE A 44 -10.67 -17.62 6.60
N LEU A 45 -11.86 -18.02 7.07
CA LEU A 45 -12.12 -18.20 8.51
C LEU A 45 -11.20 -19.26 9.14
N THR A 46 -10.97 -20.35 8.43
CA THR A 46 -10.06 -21.42 8.85
C THR A 46 -8.61 -20.94 8.89
N LEU A 47 -8.18 -20.23 7.85
CA LEU A 47 -6.85 -19.64 7.74
C LEU A 47 -6.61 -18.64 8.86
N LEU A 48 -7.57 -17.73 9.10
CA LEU A 48 -7.47 -16.69 10.11
C LEU A 48 -7.37 -17.25 11.53
N LYS A 49 -8.04 -18.38 11.79
CA LYS A 49 -7.92 -19.09 13.07
C LYS A 49 -6.52 -19.65 13.30
N GLN A 50 -5.82 -20.06 12.24
CA GLN A 50 -4.47 -20.62 12.32
C GLN A 50 -3.39 -19.54 12.29
N TYR A 51 -3.59 -18.50 11.49
CA TYR A 51 -2.63 -17.43 11.19
C TYR A 51 -3.32 -16.06 11.33
N PRO A 52 -3.62 -15.60 12.55
CA PRO A 52 -4.30 -14.32 12.76
C PRO A 52 -3.51 -13.12 12.22
N GLU A 53 -2.20 -13.22 12.09
CA GLU A 53 -1.31 -12.20 11.55
C GLU A 53 -1.60 -11.81 10.10
N VAL A 54 -2.27 -12.68 9.32
CA VAL A 54 -2.62 -12.40 7.92
C VAL A 54 -3.51 -11.17 7.76
N LEU A 55 -4.23 -10.76 8.82
CA LEU A 55 -5.02 -9.53 8.82
C LEU A 55 -4.18 -8.29 8.50
N LYS A 56 -2.90 -8.26 8.89
CA LYS A 56 -2.01 -7.12 8.66
C LYS A 56 -1.82 -6.81 7.17
N ALA A 57 -1.97 -7.81 6.30
CA ALA A 57 -1.84 -7.64 4.86
C ALA A 57 -3.13 -7.11 4.21
N ILE A 58 -4.29 -7.21 4.87
CA ILE A 58 -5.59 -6.85 4.26
C ILE A 58 -5.67 -5.35 3.88
N PRO A 59 -5.27 -4.38 4.74
CA PRO A 59 -5.36 -2.96 4.40
C PRO A 59 -4.69 -2.59 3.07
N ILE A 60 -3.50 -3.14 2.80
CA ILE A 60 -2.77 -2.79 1.58
C ILE A 60 -3.45 -3.36 0.33
N LEU A 61 -4.23 -4.45 0.43
CA LEU A 61 -4.94 -5.02 -0.71
C LEU A 61 -6.01 -4.08 -1.28
N ILE A 62 -6.51 -3.16 -0.43
CA ILE A 62 -7.42 -2.07 -0.81
C ILE A 62 -6.72 -0.70 -0.83
N ALA A 63 -5.39 -0.68 -1.00
CA ALA A 63 -4.57 0.51 -1.08
C ALA A 63 -4.67 1.45 0.15
N LYS A 64 -4.81 0.89 1.36
CA LYS A 64 -4.74 1.62 2.63
C LYS A 64 -3.42 1.39 3.34
N ARG A 65 -2.85 2.46 3.91
CA ARG A 65 -1.64 2.39 4.78
C ARG A 65 -2.02 2.20 6.23
N GLU A 66 -3.17 2.73 6.62
CA GLU A 66 -3.67 2.69 7.98
C GLU A 66 -4.09 1.27 8.34
N CYS A 67 -3.67 0.83 9.52
CA CYS A 67 -4.07 -0.46 10.08
C CYS A 67 -5.44 -0.39 10.77
N GLU A 68 -5.97 0.80 10.97
CA GLU A 68 -7.33 1.03 11.45
C GLU A 68 -8.18 1.60 10.32
N ILE A 69 -9.24 0.88 9.96
CA ILE A 69 -10.13 1.27 8.87
C ILE A 69 -11.52 1.48 9.43
N LYS A 70 -11.97 2.72 9.31
CA LYS A 70 -13.33 3.12 9.64
C LYS A 70 -14.27 2.76 8.49
N VAL A 71 -15.27 1.94 8.78
CA VAL A 71 -16.35 1.57 7.85
C VAL A 71 -17.65 2.10 8.43
N THR A 72 -18.35 2.92 7.66
CA THR A 72 -19.69 3.43 8.01
C THR A 72 -20.71 2.74 7.12
N ASP A 73 -21.64 2.04 7.76
CA ASP A 73 -22.84 1.47 7.15
C ASP A 73 -24.07 2.30 7.57
N ILE A 74 -25.23 2.03 6.98
CA ILE A 74 -26.50 2.75 7.19
C ILE A 74 -26.87 2.82 8.68
N GLU A 75 -26.61 1.76 9.43
CA GLU A 75 -27.04 1.63 10.84
C GLU A 75 -25.90 1.81 11.85
N SER A 76 -24.64 1.67 11.44
CA SER A 76 -23.52 1.66 12.38
C SER A 76 -22.19 2.10 11.77
N THR A 77 -21.27 2.52 12.64
CA THR A 77 -19.88 2.78 12.27
C THR A 77 -18.98 1.82 13.04
N LYS A 78 -18.15 1.08 12.32
CA LYS A 78 -17.14 0.16 12.88
C LYS A 78 -15.73 0.67 12.56
N ILE A 79 -14.78 0.43 13.45
CA ILE A 79 -13.36 0.78 13.24
C ILE A 79 -12.56 -0.51 13.37
N PHE A 80 -12.27 -1.15 12.24
CA PHE A 80 -11.55 -2.42 12.21
C PHE A 80 -10.06 -2.17 12.43
N ASN A 81 -9.46 -2.86 13.40
CA ASN A 81 -8.01 -2.87 13.60
C ASN A 81 -7.42 -4.17 13.03
N PHE A 82 -6.50 -4.05 12.08
CA PHE A 82 -5.89 -5.17 11.36
C PHE A 82 -4.55 -5.65 11.96
N ILE A 83 -4.06 -4.99 13.01
CA ILE A 83 -2.91 -5.44 13.80
C ILE A 83 -3.40 -6.19 15.05
N ASN A 84 -4.30 -5.56 15.80
CA ASN A 84 -4.90 -6.09 17.02
C ASN A 84 -6.38 -6.33 16.75
N ALA A 85 -6.72 -7.55 16.30
CA ALA A 85 -8.07 -7.88 15.89
C ALA A 85 -9.09 -7.55 16.99
N ASN A 86 -10.05 -6.68 16.68
CA ASN A 86 -11.03 -6.16 17.64
C ASN A 86 -12.47 -6.60 17.35
N TYR A 87 -12.68 -7.33 16.26
CA TYR A 87 -13.96 -7.91 15.86
C TYR A 87 -13.85 -9.42 15.63
N SER A 88 -14.99 -10.08 15.46
CA SER A 88 -15.02 -11.52 15.18
C SER A 88 -14.46 -11.85 13.80
N ALA A 89 -13.99 -13.09 13.62
CA ALA A 89 -13.52 -13.58 12.32
C ALA A 89 -14.57 -13.42 11.21
N GLU A 90 -15.85 -13.60 11.55
CA GLU A 90 -16.98 -13.40 10.62
C GLU A 90 -17.09 -11.94 10.18
N GLU A 91 -16.91 -10.98 11.09
CA GLU A 91 -16.95 -9.56 10.73
C GLU A 91 -15.77 -9.14 9.84
N TYR A 92 -14.60 -9.76 10.01
CA TYR A 92 -13.50 -9.58 9.07
C TYR A 92 -13.78 -10.25 7.72
N ALA A 93 -14.47 -11.40 7.71
CA ALA A 93 -14.91 -12.03 6.47
C ALA A 93 -15.94 -11.15 5.74
N ASP A 94 -16.88 -10.53 6.46
CA ASP A 94 -17.82 -9.55 5.92
C ASP A 94 -17.09 -8.34 5.34
N PHE A 95 -16.03 -7.86 6.00
CA PHE A 95 -15.18 -6.80 5.45
C PHE A 95 -14.56 -7.23 4.11
N MET A 96 -13.99 -8.42 4.04
CA MET A 96 -13.37 -8.97 2.81
C MET A 96 -14.38 -9.15 1.68
N GLU A 97 -15.60 -9.56 2.00
CA GLU A 97 -16.68 -9.74 1.04
C GLU A 97 -17.19 -8.39 0.50
N ASN A 98 -17.52 -7.46 1.39
CA ASN A 98 -18.09 -6.15 1.02
C ASN A 98 -17.08 -5.23 0.32
N THR A 99 -15.78 -5.42 0.53
CA THR A 99 -14.72 -4.70 -0.19
C THR A 99 -14.38 -5.31 -1.55
N GLY A 100 -14.96 -6.48 -1.88
CA GLY A 100 -14.68 -7.20 -3.13
C GLY A 100 -13.36 -7.98 -3.14
N LEU A 101 -12.66 -8.08 -2.00
CA LEU A 101 -11.40 -8.82 -1.92
C LEU A 101 -11.58 -10.31 -2.13
N PHE A 102 -12.67 -10.90 -1.62
CA PHE A 102 -12.96 -12.31 -1.90
C PHE A 102 -13.19 -12.57 -3.38
N ASP A 103 -13.85 -11.67 -4.08
CA ASP A 103 -14.04 -11.77 -5.54
C ASP A 103 -12.71 -11.67 -6.29
N LEU A 104 -11.84 -10.71 -5.91
CA LEU A 104 -10.51 -10.55 -6.48
C LEU A 104 -9.67 -11.83 -6.37
N ILE A 105 -9.70 -12.47 -5.20
CA ILE A 105 -8.86 -13.62 -4.86
C ILE A 105 -9.45 -14.93 -5.41
N SER A 106 -10.75 -15.19 -5.20
CA SER A 106 -11.38 -16.47 -5.56
C SER A 106 -11.54 -16.65 -7.07
N LYS A 107 -11.82 -15.58 -7.82
CA LYS A 107 -12.05 -15.64 -9.27
C LYS A 107 -10.76 -15.75 -10.09
N HIS A 108 -9.60 -15.98 -9.45
CA HIS A 108 -8.29 -16.02 -10.10
C HIS A 108 -7.99 -14.78 -10.96
N LEU A 109 -8.51 -13.62 -10.60
CA LEU A 109 -8.18 -12.36 -11.28
C LEU A 109 -6.71 -11.98 -11.04
N ILE A 110 -6.14 -12.51 -9.95
CA ILE A 110 -4.73 -12.41 -9.60
C ILE A 110 -4.18 -13.81 -9.30
N ASN A 111 -2.90 -14.02 -9.63
CA ASN A 111 -2.20 -15.29 -9.40
C ASN A 111 -1.26 -15.24 -8.18
N ASN A 112 -0.94 -14.04 -7.70
CA ASN A 112 -0.05 -13.83 -6.56
C ASN A 112 -0.34 -12.47 -5.91
N LEU A 113 -0.71 -12.49 -4.63
CA LEU A 113 -0.97 -11.29 -3.82
C LEU A 113 0.29 -10.46 -3.60
N PHE A 114 1.48 -11.06 -3.57
CA PHE A 114 2.74 -10.34 -3.47
C PHE A 114 2.96 -9.44 -4.69
N ASP A 115 2.77 -9.97 -5.89
CA ASP A 115 2.93 -9.22 -7.15
C ASP A 115 1.83 -8.15 -7.28
N TYR A 116 0.60 -8.48 -6.88
CA TYR A 116 -0.50 -7.51 -6.82
C TYR A 116 -0.17 -6.34 -5.88
N VAL A 117 0.29 -6.61 -4.65
CA VAL A 117 0.67 -5.57 -3.69
C VAL A 117 1.85 -4.74 -4.18
N MET A 118 2.83 -5.36 -4.87
CA MET A 118 3.92 -4.59 -5.49
C MET A 118 3.37 -3.57 -6.50
N GLY A 119 2.38 -3.96 -7.31
CA GLY A 119 1.67 -3.05 -8.20
C GLY A 119 0.91 -1.94 -7.45
N VAL A 120 0.22 -2.28 -6.36
CA VAL A 120 -0.47 -1.31 -5.50
C VAL A 120 0.52 -0.30 -4.91
N GLU A 121 1.65 -0.76 -4.39
CA GLU A 121 2.73 0.09 -3.84
C GLU A 121 3.27 1.08 -4.87
N VAL A 122 3.52 0.62 -6.11
CA VAL A 122 3.90 1.49 -7.24
C VAL A 122 2.82 2.55 -7.50
N GLY A 123 1.55 2.15 -7.49
CA GLY A 123 0.42 3.06 -7.66
C GLY A 123 0.31 4.11 -6.54
N MET A 124 0.55 3.70 -5.29
CA MET A 124 0.54 4.60 -4.13
C MET A 124 1.74 5.54 -4.07
N ASP A 125 2.85 5.19 -4.72
CA ASP A 125 4.05 6.05 -4.79
C ASP A 125 3.83 7.32 -5.62
N THR A 126 2.69 7.43 -6.33
CA THR A 126 2.25 8.68 -6.97
C THR A 126 2.07 9.84 -6.00
N ASN A 127 1.73 9.58 -4.72
CA ASN A 127 1.68 10.63 -3.70
C ASN A 127 3.09 11.12 -3.32
N ALA A 128 4.08 10.23 -3.27
CA ALA A 128 5.47 10.61 -3.01
C ALA A 128 6.10 11.37 -4.18
N ARG A 129 5.60 11.17 -5.41
CA ARG A 129 6.00 11.94 -6.60
C ARG A 129 5.78 13.45 -6.45
N LYS A 130 4.74 13.87 -5.72
CA LYS A 130 4.49 15.30 -5.46
C LYS A 130 5.62 15.91 -4.61
N ASN A 131 6.08 15.19 -3.58
CA ASN A 131 7.17 15.64 -2.72
C ASN A 131 8.49 15.70 -3.51
N ARG A 132 8.80 14.66 -4.29
CA ARG A 132 9.99 14.63 -5.16
C ARG A 132 10.01 15.77 -6.19
N THR A 133 8.84 16.21 -6.66
CA THR A 133 8.76 17.39 -7.56
C THR A 133 9.28 18.65 -6.86
N GLY A 134 8.98 18.82 -5.57
CA GLY A 134 9.51 19.90 -4.75
C GLY A 134 11.04 19.84 -4.64
N ASP A 135 11.56 18.68 -4.22
CA ASP A 135 13.01 18.47 -4.05
C ASP A 135 13.79 18.72 -5.35
N VAL A 136 13.26 18.26 -6.48
CA VAL A 136 13.87 18.49 -7.80
C VAL A 136 13.89 19.99 -8.13
N MET A 137 12.82 20.73 -7.83
CA MET A 137 12.78 22.17 -8.07
C MET A 137 13.75 22.93 -7.15
N GLU A 138 13.85 22.54 -5.88
CA GLU A 138 14.82 23.10 -4.94
C GLU A 138 16.26 22.90 -5.44
N ASN A 139 16.60 21.69 -5.87
CA ASN A 139 17.92 21.37 -6.43
C ASN A 139 18.23 22.18 -7.70
N ILE A 140 17.22 22.41 -8.56
CA ILE A 140 17.38 23.23 -9.76
C ILE A 140 17.67 24.68 -9.38
N ILE A 141 16.89 25.26 -8.46
CA ILE A 141 17.09 26.64 -7.98
C ILE A 141 18.48 26.77 -7.33
N GLU A 142 18.84 25.84 -6.46
CA GLU A 142 20.15 25.76 -5.83
C GLU A 142 21.27 25.73 -6.88
N SER A 143 21.11 24.94 -7.95
CA SER A 143 22.11 24.90 -9.03
C SER A 143 22.31 26.25 -9.73
N TYR A 144 21.26 27.07 -9.86
CA TYR A 144 21.36 28.42 -10.44
C TYR A 144 21.99 29.42 -9.47
N LEU A 145 21.66 29.33 -8.16
CA LEU A 145 22.28 30.16 -7.13
C LEU A 145 23.79 29.92 -7.06
N VAL A 146 24.21 28.64 -7.01
CA VAL A 146 25.62 28.27 -6.99
C VAL A 146 26.34 28.75 -8.26
N LYS A 147 25.74 28.57 -9.44
CA LYS A 147 26.29 29.10 -10.70
C LYS A 147 26.40 30.61 -10.74
N SER A 148 25.56 31.33 -10.00
CA SER A 148 25.57 32.79 -9.91
C SER A 148 26.51 33.31 -8.81
N GLY A 149 27.28 32.42 -8.16
CA GLY A 149 28.28 32.78 -7.16
C GLY A 149 27.79 32.78 -5.71
N PHE A 150 26.56 32.34 -5.44
CA PHE A 150 26.05 32.21 -4.09
C PHE A 150 26.54 30.89 -3.43
N ILE A 151 26.74 30.91 -2.10
CA ILE A 151 27.21 29.79 -1.29
C ILE A 151 26.17 29.46 -0.21
N LYS A 152 25.73 28.20 -0.16
CA LYS A 152 24.76 27.69 0.82
C LYS A 152 25.25 27.94 2.25
N ASN A 153 24.35 28.32 3.16
CA ASN A 153 24.67 28.68 4.55
C ASN A 153 25.65 29.85 4.72
N LYS A 154 25.91 30.64 3.67
CA LYS A 154 26.74 31.86 3.75
C LYS A 154 26.08 33.07 3.11
N THR A 155 25.64 32.92 1.86
CA THR A 155 25.03 34.01 1.08
C THR A 155 23.57 33.74 0.73
N TYR A 156 23.07 32.55 1.03
CA TYR A 156 21.66 32.18 1.07
C TYR A 156 21.46 31.10 2.15
N TRP A 157 20.20 30.70 2.35
CA TRP A 157 19.79 29.69 3.33
C TRP A 157 20.56 28.38 3.22
#